data_AF-A0A7Z0MPZ0-F1
#
_entry.id   AF-A0A7Z0MPZ0-F1
#
_cell.length_a   1.000
_cell.length_b   1.000
_cell.length_c   1.000
_cell.angle_alpha   90.00
_cell.angle_beta   90.00
_cell.angle_gamma   90.00
#
_symmetry.space_group_name_H-M   'P 1'
#
loop_
_entity.id
_entity.type
_entity.pdbx_description
1 polymer ?
#
loop_
_entity_poly.entity_id
_entity_poly.type
_entity_poly.pdbx_seq_one_letter_code
_entity_poly.pdbx_strand_id
1 'polypeptide(L)'
;MVMALLSAEHKTGFGSPYSREGHHLFTNTAYDLPENLHQVEIFFALAKKFAGIDKQIQITAEDLKLPVSDVDSNWANDQLQQHAQWIAINPMASTQEKTWPVEHYVELINSLEKRYPDKRVILTGGPGGQEVTFAATIQQQASAPCLNLVGKTTLPQLAAVLKRTTLLISPDTELRTHCQCGCYSGYRTYGGST
;
A
#
# COMPACT_ATOMS: atom_id res chain seq x y z
N MET A 1 23.93 -10.18 0.53
CA MET A 1 25.35 -10.11 0.10
C MET A 1 25.97 -8.70 0.26
N VAL A 2 25.26 -7.60 -0.05
CA VAL A 2 25.79 -6.21 0.11
C VAL A 2 26.21 -5.87 1.57
N MET A 3 25.50 -6.39 2.57
CA MET A 3 25.81 -6.20 4.01
C MET A 3 27.22 -6.66 4.42
N ALA A 4 27.82 -7.61 3.71
CA ALA A 4 29.18 -8.08 3.99
C ALA A 4 30.23 -6.99 3.75
N LEU A 5 29.96 -6.08 2.79
CA LEU A 5 30.89 -5.06 2.32
C LEU A 5 30.80 -3.75 3.13
N LEU A 6 29.80 -3.60 3.99
CA LEU A 6 29.65 -2.42 4.84
C LEU A 6 30.42 -2.62 6.15
N SER A 7 31.34 -1.73 6.48
CA SER A 7 32.01 -1.74 7.78
C SER A 7 31.07 -1.17 8.84
N ALA A 8 30.69 -2.00 9.79
CA ALA A 8 29.89 -1.59 10.95
C ALA A 8 30.36 -2.41 12.15
N GLU A 9 30.51 -1.76 13.30
CA GLU A 9 30.92 -2.42 14.55
C GLU A 9 29.87 -3.44 15.03
N HIS A 10 28.59 -3.19 14.73
CA HIS A 10 27.51 -4.08 15.09
C HIS A 10 26.49 -4.25 13.95
N LYS A 11 26.35 -5.48 13.46
CA LYS A 11 25.35 -5.88 12.45
C LYS A 11 24.36 -6.85 13.08
N THR A 12 23.13 -6.38 13.30
CA THR A 12 22.03 -7.23 13.77
C THR A 12 21.16 -7.67 12.59
N GLY A 13 20.62 -8.89 12.63
CA GLY A 13 19.61 -9.38 11.69
C GLY A 13 18.69 -10.45 12.28
N PHE A 14 17.87 -11.03 11.43
CA PHE A 14 16.88 -12.05 11.84
C PHE A 14 17.51 -13.44 12.01
N GLY A 15 17.28 -14.06 13.16
CA GLY A 15 17.53 -15.49 13.39
C GLY A 15 16.37 -16.36 12.91
N SER A 16 16.27 -17.58 13.41
CA SER A 16 15.18 -18.50 13.09
C SER A 16 13.82 -17.95 13.57
N PRO A 17 12.70 -18.19 12.85
CA PRO A 17 12.58 -18.82 11.52
C PRO A 17 12.71 -17.83 10.35
N TYR A 18 12.95 -16.55 10.63
CA TYR A 18 12.87 -15.46 9.63
C TYR A 18 14.20 -15.18 8.92
N SER A 19 15.24 -15.96 9.18
CA SER A 19 16.49 -15.89 8.44
C SER A 19 16.26 -16.34 7.00
N ARG A 20 16.52 -15.47 6.03
CA ARG A 20 16.37 -15.77 4.59
C ARG A 20 17.71 -15.65 3.90
N GLU A 21 17.93 -16.45 2.86
CA GLU A 21 19.07 -16.31 1.94
C GLU A 21 20.45 -16.25 2.64
N GLY A 22 20.60 -16.95 3.78
CA GLY A 22 21.86 -17.02 4.53
C GLY A 22 22.34 -15.68 5.12
N HIS A 23 21.47 -14.69 5.31
CA HIS A 23 21.91 -13.36 5.78
C HIS A 23 22.58 -13.39 7.16
N HIS A 24 22.26 -14.38 8.00
CA HIS A 24 22.85 -14.53 9.34
C HIS A 24 24.37 -14.77 9.29
N LEU A 25 24.89 -15.28 8.17
CA LEU A 25 26.33 -15.48 7.94
C LEU A 25 27.10 -14.15 7.87
N PHE A 26 26.41 -13.02 7.68
CA PHE A 26 26.99 -11.69 7.52
C PHE A 26 26.57 -10.70 8.61
N THR A 27 25.91 -11.20 9.68
CA THR A 27 25.52 -10.42 10.85
C THR A 27 26.32 -10.87 12.06
N ASN A 28 26.68 -9.95 12.95
CA ASN A 28 27.33 -10.25 14.22
C ASN A 28 26.36 -10.87 15.23
N THR A 29 25.08 -10.47 15.16
CA THR A 29 24.05 -10.93 16.08
C THR A 29 22.78 -11.23 15.29
N ALA A 30 22.32 -12.47 15.40
CA ALA A 30 21.05 -12.90 14.86
C ALA A 30 20.10 -13.22 16.02
N TYR A 31 18.89 -12.68 15.95
CA TYR A 31 17.92 -12.85 17.01
C TYR A 31 16.81 -13.81 16.58
N ASP A 32 16.65 -14.91 17.31
CA ASP A 32 15.50 -15.80 17.12
C ASP A 32 14.22 -15.14 17.63
N LEU A 33 13.15 -15.26 16.85
CA LEU A 33 11.85 -14.64 17.13
C LEU A 33 10.74 -15.70 17.14
N PRO A 34 9.62 -15.46 17.83
CA PRO A 34 8.47 -16.36 17.79
C PRO A 34 7.97 -16.61 16.37
N GLU A 35 7.49 -17.82 16.10
CA GLU A 35 6.88 -18.15 14.80
C GLU A 35 5.52 -17.45 14.61
N ASN A 36 5.03 -17.41 13.36
CA ASN A 36 3.70 -16.93 12.98
C ASN A 36 3.40 -15.45 13.27
N LEU A 37 4.43 -14.60 13.39
CA LEU A 37 4.27 -13.15 13.46
C LEU A 37 3.93 -12.52 12.10
N HIS A 38 3.10 -11.48 12.12
CA HIS A 38 2.85 -10.63 10.95
C HIS A 38 4.12 -9.81 10.62
N GLN A 39 4.29 -9.41 9.36
CA GLN A 39 5.54 -8.77 8.90
C GLN A 39 5.95 -7.54 9.73
N VAL A 40 5.00 -6.68 10.09
CA VAL A 40 5.26 -5.53 10.99
C VAL A 40 5.80 -6.00 12.35
N GLU A 41 5.19 -7.03 12.90
CA GLU A 41 5.53 -7.57 14.23
C GLU A 41 6.93 -8.20 14.21
N ILE A 42 7.34 -8.81 13.11
CA ILE A 42 8.70 -9.35 12.93
C ILE A 42 9.74 -8.22 13.06
N PHE A 43 9.56 -7.11 12.30
CA PHE A 43 10.47 -5.97 12.37
C PHE A 43 10.48 -5.33 13.76
N PHE A 44 9.31 -5.19 14.38
CA PHE A 44 9.19 -4.60 15.70
C PHE A 44 9.79 -5.49 16.80
N ALA A 45 9.59 -6.81 16.72
CA ALA A 45 10.17 -7.77 17.65
C ALA A 45 11.71 -7.76 17.57
N LEU A 46 12.27 -7.66 16.36
CA LEU A 46 13.71 -7.47 16.19
C LEU A 46 14.20 -6.18 16.86
N ALA A 47 13.52 -5.05 16.61
CA ALA A 47 13.89 -3.77 17.19
C ALA A 47 13.81 -3.78 18.73
N LYS A 48 12.77 -4.39 19.31
CA LYS A 48 12.62 -4.55 20.76
C LYS A 48 13.74 -5.39 21.36
N LYS A 49 14.05 -6.52 20.73
CA LYS A 49 15.09 -7.43 21.23
C LYS A 49 16.47 -6.79 21.14
N PHE A 50 16.74 -6.06 20.06
CA PHE A 50 17.96 -5.25 19.93
C PHE A 50 18.05 -4.15 21.00
N ALA A 51 16.94 -3.48 21.32
CA ALA A 51 16.89 -2.42 22.33
C ALA A 51 16.82 -2.93 23.79
N GLY A 52 16.76 -4.24 24.02
CA GLY A 52 16.61 -4.83 25.36
C GLY A 52 15.27 -4.51 26.03
N ILE A 53 14.21 -4.28 25.25
CA ILE A 53 12.89 -3.90 25.76
C ILE A 53 12.02 -5.16 25.95
N ASP A 54 11.89 -5.59 27.20
CA ASP A 54 11.05 -6.75 27.59
C ASP A 54 9.57 -6.41 27.81
N LYS A 55 9.19 -5.12 27.74
CA LYS A 55 7.79 -4.72 27.91
C LYS A 55 6.93 -5.26 26.77
N GLN A 56 5.72 -5.73 27.08
CA GLN A 56 4.71 -6.05 26.08
C GLN A 56 4.21 -4.73 25.46
N ILE A 57 4.73 -4.41 24.27
CA ILE A 57 4.29 -3.25 23.48
C ILE A 57 3.48 -3.83 22.32
N GLN A 58 2.24 -3.38 22.18
CA GLN A 58 1.37 -3.73 21.07
C GLN A 58 1.39 -2.62 20.04
N ILE A 59 1.47 -2.99 18.77
CA ILE A 59 1.39 -2.05 17.66
C ILE A 59 -0.09 -1.78 17.42
N THR A 60 -0.49 -0.53 17.55
CA THR A 60 -1.87 -0.10 17.33
C THR A 60 -2.07 0.39 15.90
N ALA A 61 -3.32 0.53 15.47
CA ALA A 61 -3.65 1.13 14.18
C ALA A 61 -3.17 2.60 14.10
N GLU A 62 -3.11 3.30 15.23
CA GLU A 62 -2.53 4.64 15.33
C GLU A 62 -1.06 4.68 14.94
N ASP A 63 -0.28 3.68 15.34
CA ASP A 63 1.16 3.60 15.06
C ASP A 63 1.46 3.38 13.56
N LEU A 64 0.48 2.90 12.81
CA LEU A 64 0.56 2.64 11.37
C LEU A 64 0.06 3.82 10.51
N LYS A 65 -0.37 4.93 11.13
CA LYS A 65 -0.80 6.12 10.39
C LYS A 65 0.42 6.81 9.79
N LEU A 66 0.48 6.89 8.47
CA LEU A 66 1.50 7.69 7.80
C LEU A 66 1.29 9.17 8.11
N PRO A 67 2.31 9.89 8.59
CA PRO A 67 2.22 11.33 8.75
C PRO A 67 2.12 11.97 7.36
N VAL A 68 1.13 12.85 7.19
CA VAL A 68 0.93 13.62 5.96
C VAL A 68 1.19 15.08 6.28
N SER A 69 2.06 15.73 5.50
CA SER A 69 2.37 17.14 5.68
C SER A 69 1.19 18.03 5.27
N ASP A 70 1.17 19.28 5.75
CA ASP A 70 0.16 20.26 5.30
C ASP A 70 0.31 20.57 3.80
N VAL A 71 1.53 20.52 3.27
CA VAL A 71 1.81 20.71 1.84
C VAL A 71 1.14 19.62 1.00
N ASP A 72 1.31 18.35 1.38
CA ASP A 72 0.69 17.22 0.66
C ASP A 72 -0.83 17.20 0.84
N SER A 73 -1.30 17.59 2.03
CA SER A 73 -2.74 17.72 2.31
C SER A 73 -3.39 18.81 1.45
N ASN A 74 -2.75 19.96 1.32
CA ASN A 74 -3.22 21.05 0.47
C ASN A 74 -3.15 20.68 -1.01
N TRP A 75 -2.08 20.02 -1.44
CA TRP A 75 -1.99 19.50 -2.81
C TRP A 75 -3.15 18.54 -3.14
N ALA A 76 -3.45 17.61 -2.24
CA ALA A 76 -4.60 16.71 -2.41
C ALA A 76 -5.93 17.49 -2.42
N ASN A 77 -6.03 18.60 -1.68
CA ASN A 77 -7.20 19.47 -1.71
C ASN A 77 -7.39 20.19 -3.03
N ASP A 78 -6.32 20.60 -3.68
CA ASP A 78 -6.38 21.24 -4.99
C ASP A 78 -6.80 20.25 -6.09
N GLN A 79 -6.39 18.98 -5.97
CA GLN A 79 -6.79 17.94 -6.93
C GLN A 79 -8.23 17.45 -6.72
N LEU A 80 -8.72 17.45 -5.48
CA LEU A 80 -9.99 16.83 -5.09
C LEU A 80 -11.02 17.87 -4.69
N GLN A 81 -12.13 17.93 -5.43
CA GLN A 81 -13.30 18.77 -5.12
C GLN A 81 -13.68 18.72 -3.63
N GLN A 82 -13.82 19.88 -2.99
CA GLN A 82 -13.92 20.03 -1.52
C GLN A 82 -15.16 19.36 -0.87
N HIS A 83 -16.15 18.94 -1.65
CA HIS A 83 -17.37 18.30 -1.14
C HIS A 83 -17.72 16.95 -1.78
N ALA A 84 -16.88 16.44 -2.68
CA ALA A 84 -17.10 15.12 -3.28
C ALA A 84 -16.63 14.01 -2.35
N GLN A 85 -17.40 12.91 -2.30
CA GLN A 85 -16.97 11.67 -1.67
C GLN A 85 -16.18 10.82 -2.68
N TRP A 86 -14.93 10.53 -2.38
CA TRP A 86 -14.03 9.87 -3.33
C TRP A 86 -13.90 8.37 -3.07
N ILE A 87 -13.99 7.56 -4.13
CA ILE A 87 -13.62 6.15 -4.14
C ILE A 87 -12.31 6.04 -4.92
N ALA A 88 -11.26 5.58 -4.25
CA ALA A 88 -10.00 5.29 -4.90
C ALA A 88 -10.00 3.88 -5.49
N ILE A 89 -9.47 3.75 -6.70
CA ILE A 89 -9.19 2.48 -7.35
C ILE A 89 -7.69 2.47 -7.68
N ASN A 90 -6.98 1.47 -7.20
CA ASN A 90 -5.63 1.15 -7.67
C ASN A 90 -5.73 -0.10 -8.55
N PRO A 91 -5.75 0.04 -9.89
CA PRO A 91 -6.20 -1.04 -10.76
C PRO A 91 -5.12 -2.09 -11.05
N MET A 92 -3.86 -1.84 -10.75
CA MET A 92 -2.76 -2.74 -11.11
C MET A 92 -2.03 -3.30 -9.90
N ALA A 93 -1.73 -4.61 -9.96
CA ALA A 93 -0.90 -5.29 -9.01
C ALA A 93 0.56 -5.41 -9.45
N SER A 94 1.45 -5.75 -8.51
CA SER A 94 2.84 -6.09 -8.82
C SER A 94 2.98 -7.34 -9.70
N THR A 95 1.92 -8.13 -9.84
CA THR A 95 1.85 -9.31 -10.71
C THR A 95 0.61 -9.23 -11.59
N GLN A 96 0.76 -9.61 -12.86
CA GLN A 96 -0.33 -9.51 -13.84
C GLN A 96 -1.52 -10.43 -13.47
N GLU A 97 -1.25 -11.61 -12.91
CA GLU A 97 -2.27 -12.60 -12.54
C GLU A 97 -3.25 -12.08 -11.47
N LYS A 98 -2.79 -11.16 -10.61
CA LYS A 98 -3.62 -10.51 -9.59
C LYS A 98 -4.35 -9.26 -10.11
N THR A 99 -4.12 -8.88 -11.37
CA THR A 99 -4.70 -7.68 -11.99
C THR A 99 -5.92 -8.08 -12.82
N TRP A 100 -7.09 -7.50 -12.50
CA TRP A 100 -8.28 -7.72 -13.33
C TRP A 100 -8.12 -7.15 -14.74
N PRO A 101 -8.77 -7.74 -15.74
CA PRO A 101 -8.95 -7.13 -17.06
C PRO A 101 -9.54 -5.71 -16.99
N VAL A 102 -9.23 -4.89 -18.01
CA VAL A 102 -9.69 -3.49 -18.12
C VAL A 102 -11.21 -3.41 -18.08
N GLU A 103 -11.88 -4.36 -18.71
CA GLU A 103 -13.32 -4.41 -18.89
C GLU A 103 -14.05 -4.45 -17.54
N HIS A 104 -13.50 -5.18 -16.56
CA HIS A 104 -14.08 -5.26 -15.21
C HIS A 104 -13.92 -3.95 -14.44
N TYR A 105 -12.82 -3.23 -14.62
CA TYR A 105 -12.67 -1.90 -14.03
C TYR A 105 -13.61 -0.87 -14.67
N VAL A 106 -13.79 -0.94 -15.99
CA VAL A 106 -14.75 -0.10 -16.72
C VAL A 106 -16.18 -0.37 -16.22
N GLU A 107 -16.58 -1.63 -16.12
CA GLU A 107 -17.89 -2.04 -15.60
C GLU A 107 -18.08 -1.59 -14.14
N LEU A 108 -17.06 -1.75 -13.30
CA LEU A 108 -17.08 -1.31 -11.90
C LEU A 108 -17.29 0.21 -11.81
N ILE A 109 -16.51 0.99 -12.56
CA ILE A 109 -16.60 2.46 -12.56
C ILE A 109 -17.99 2.92 -12.98
N ASN A 110 -18.52 2.37 -14.07
CA ASN A 110 -19.86 2.68 -14.56
C ASN A 110 -20.96 2.27 -13.57
N SER A 111 -20.78 1.13 -12.87
CA SER A 111 -21.73 0.65 -11.87
C SER A 111 -21.70 1.49 -10.59
N LEU A 112 -20.51 1.95 -10.18
CA LEU A 112 -20.35 2.83 -9.03
C LEU A 112 -21.04 4.18 -9.26
N GLU A 113 -20.91 4.77 -10.44
CA GLU A 113 -21.61 6.01 -10.79
C GLU A 113 -23.14 5.83 -10.73
N LYS A 114 -23.66 4.75 -11.34
CA LYS A 114 -25.11 4.46 -11.34
C LYS A 114 -25.67 4.25 -9.93
N ARG A 115 -24.91 3.57 -9.06
CA ARG A 115 -25.35 3.22 -7.70
C ARG A 115 -25.15 4.37 -6.72
N TYR A 116 -24.10 5.18 -6.91
CA TYR A 116 -23.68 6.25 -6.02
C TYR A 116 -23.32 7.51 -6.82
N PRO A 117 -24.31 8.22 -7.38
CA PRO A 117 -24.08 9.37 -8.28
C PRO A 117 -23.45 10.59 -7.56
N ASP A 118 -23.49 10.61 -6.24
CA ASP A 118 -22.87 11.59 -5.35
C ASP A 118 -21.38 11.30 -5.08
N LYS A 119 -20.90 10.11 -5.43
CA LYS A 119 -19.49 9.73 -5.31
C LYS A 119 -18.72 10.00 -6.60
N ARG A 120 -17.40 10.11 -6.47
CA ARG A 120 -16.46 10.30 -7.58
C ARG A 120 -15.37 9.25 -7.50
N VAL A 121 -14.92 8.80 -8.67
CA VAL A 121 -13.84 7.80 -8.76
C VAL A 121 -12.51 8.49 -9.04
N ILE A 122 -11.47 8.05 -8.33
CA ILE A 122 -10.08 8.41 -8.59
C ILE A 122 -9.25 7.15 -8.87
N LEU A 123 -8.49 7.17 -9.95
CA LEU A 123 -7.49 6.15 -10.29
C LEU A 123 -6.14 6.55 -9.69
N THR A 124 -5.52 5.63 -8.97
CA THR A 124 -4.20 5.81 -8.32
C THR A 124 -3.26 4.69 -8.73
N GLY A 125 -1.95 4.95 -8.74
CA GLY A 125 -0.96 4.00 -9.23
C GLY A 125 0.43 4.65 -9.37
N GLY A 126 1.44 3.82 -9.57
CA GLY A 126 2.82 4.24 -9.76
C GLY A 126 3.09 4.87 -11.15
N PRO A 127 4.31 5.38 -11.36
CA PRO A 127 4.72 6.00 -12.63
C PRO A 127 5.18 4.98 -13.69
N GLY A 128 5.01 3.67 -13.45
CA GLY A 128 5.38 2.64 -14.42
C GLY A 128 4.59 2.80 -15.72
N GLY A 129 5.27 2.70 -16.87
CA GLY A 129 4.63 2.90 -18.18
C GLY A 129 3.40 2.00 -18.39
N GLN A 130 3.46 0.75 -17.93
CA GLN A 130 2.33 -0.18 -17.97
C GLN A 130 1.15 0.30 -17.12
N GLU A 131 1.39 0.75 -15.88
CA GLU A 131 0.33 1.29 -14.99
C GLU A 131 -0.34 2.52 -15.60
N VAL A 132 0.46 3.44 -16.14
CA VAL A 132 -0.03 4.68 -16.76
C VAL A 132 -0.89 4.38 -18.00
N THR A 133 -0.41 3.53 -18.90
CA THR A 133 -1.18 3.11 -20.09
C THR A 133 -2.47 2.40 -19.69
N PHE A 134 -2.40 1.48 -18.72
CA PHE A 134 -3.55 0.72 -18.26
C PHE A 134 -4.65 1.61 -17.68
N ALA A 135 -4.27 2.55 -16.81
CA ALA A 135 -5.21 3.50 -16.23
C ALA A 135 -5.80 4.47 -17.27
N ALA A 136 -5.00 4.88 -18.26
CA ALA A 136 -5.50 5.70 -19.37
C ALA A 136 -6.53 4.93 -20.22
N THR A 137 -6.30 3.63 -20.48
CA THR A 137 -7.27 2.78 -21.20
C THR A 137 -8.58 2.65 -20.42
N ILE A 138 -8.52 2.41 -19.11
CA ILE A 138 -9.71 2.38 -18.25
C ILE A 138 -10.46 3.71 -18.33
N GLN A 139 -9.76 4.84 -18.15
CA GLN A 139 -10.37 6.17 -18.18
C GLN A 139 -11.02 6.49 -19.53
N GLN A 140 -10.44 6.02 -20.64
CA GLN A 140 -10.96 6.24 -21.99
C GLN A 140 -12.20 5.38 -22.29
N GLN A 141 -12.24 4.15 -21.78
CA GLN A 141 -13.35 3.20 -22.04
C GLN A 141 -14.52 3.37 -21.07
N ALA A 142 -14.28 3.91 -19.86
CA ALA A 142 -15.33 4.23 -18.92
C ALA A 142 -16.26 5.31 -19.47
N SER A 143 -17.56 5.11 -19.33
CA SER A 143 -18.57 6.13 -19.67
C SER A 143 -18.73 7.15 -18.55
N ALA A 144 -18.49 6.72 -17.30
CA ALA A 144 -18.50 7.58 -16.13
C ALA A 144 -17.18 8.37 -16.00
N PRO A 145 -17.22 9.62 -15.49
CA PRO A 145 -16.02 10.41 -15.25
C PRO A 145 -15.19 9.84 -14.08
N CYS A 146 -13.90 9.63 -14.30
CA CYS A 146 -12.93 9.33 -13.24
C CYS A 146 -11.70 10.24 -13.33
N LEU A 147 -11.18 10.66 -12.17
CA LEU A 147 -9.95 11.43 -12.06
C LEU A 147 -8.75 10.48 -12.12
N ASN A 148 -7.84 10.67 -13.07
CA ASN A 148 -6.66 9.82 -13.21
C ASN A 148 -5.40 10.49 -12.65
N LEU A 149 -4.93 10.00 -11.49
CA LEU A 149 -3.69 10.42 -10.83
C LEU A 149 -2.56 9.38 -10.93
N VAL A 150 -2.69 8.34 -11.76
CA VAL A 150 -1.64 7.32 -11.93
C VAL A 150 -0.36 7.96 -12.47
N GLY A 151 0.75 7.74 -11.77
CA GLY A 151 2.05 8.34 -12.10
C GLY A 151 2.17 9.85 -11.84
N LYS A 152 1.14 10.47 -11.25
CA LYS A 152 1.10 11.92 -10.96
C LYS A 152 1.23 12.28 -9.49
N THR A 153 1.43 11.27 -8.62
CA THR A 153 1.55 11.43 -7.17
C THR A 153 2.91 10.94 -6.68
N THR A 154 3.50 11.66 -5.74
CA THR A 154 4.51 11.09 -4.83
C THR A 154 3.85 10.21 -3.77
N LEU A 155 4.65 9.44 -3.01
CA LEU A 155 4.11 8.60 -1.94
C LEU A 155 3.38 9.41 -0.84
N PRO A 156 3.91 10.55 -0.35
CA PRO A 156 3.18 11.40 0.60
C PRO A 156 1.87 11.98 0.01
N GLN A 157 1.88 12.41 -1.25
CA GLN A 157 0.68 12.89 -1.94
C GLN A 157 -0.38 11.81 -2.09
N LEU A 158 0.03 10.56 -2.41
CA LEU A 158 -0.89 9.43 -2.46
C LEU A 158 -1.52 9.17 -1.09
N ALA A 159 -0.74 9.22 0.00
CA ALA A 159 -1.28 9.08 1.35
C ALA A 159 -2.29 10.20 1.67
N ALA A 160 -2.02 11.45 1.26
CA ALA A 160 -2.94 12.57 1.41
C ALA A 160 -4.26 12.37 0.64
N VAL A 161 -4.18 11.87 -0.59
CA VAL A 161 -5.34 11.52 -1.42
C VAL A 161 -6.16 10.41 -0.78
N LEU A 162 -5.52 9.33 -0.32
CA LEU A 162 -6.21 8.20 0.32
C LEU A 162 -6.86 8.58 1.65
N LYS A 163 -6.30 9.54 2.38
CA LYS A 163 -6.94 10.09 3.59
C LYS A 163 -8.27 10.81 3.30
N ARG A 164 -8.48 11.24 2.05
CA ARG A 164 -9.72 11.90 1.60
C ARG A 164 -10.71 10.96 0.92
N THR A 165 -10.35 9.70 0.70
CA THR A 165 -11.26 8.73 0.08
C THR A 165 -12.09 8.04 1.16
N THR A 166 -13.26 7.54 0.81
CA THR A 166 -14.12 6.75 1.71
C THR A 166 -13.92 5.25 1.54
N LEU A 167 -13.34 4.86 0.41
CA LEU A 167 -13.14 3.47 0.01
C LEU A 167 -11.93 3.42 -0.92
N LEU A 168 -11.09 2.41 -0.74
CA LEU A 168 -10.04 2.06 -1.68
C LEU A 168 -10.26 0.62 -2.14
N ILE A 169 -10.33 0.45 -3.47
CA ILE A 169 -10.42 -0.83 -4.17
C ILE A 169 -9.06 -1.10 -4.80
N SER A 170 -8.42 -2.19 -4.44
CA SER A 170 -7.12 -2.58 -5.00
C SER A 170 -6.97 -4.09 -5.02
N PRO A 171 -6.27 -4.66 -6.01
CA PRO A 171 -5.88 -6.05 -5.96
C PRO A 171 -4.91 -6.28 -4.79
N ASP A 172 -4.79 -7.54 -4.36
CA ASP A 172 -3.92 -7.92 -3.25
C ASP A 172 -2.44 -7.75 -3.65
N THR A 173 -1.92 -6.55 -3.37
CA THR A 173 -0.55 -6.16 -3.68
C THR A 173 0.28 -6.16 -2.41
N GLU A 174 1.41 -6.87 -2.45
CA GLU A 174 2.37 -6.95 -1.34
C GLU A 174 3.02 -5.60 -1.00
N LEU A 175 2.74 -4.53 -1.76
CA LEU A 175 3.41 -3.23 -1.61
C LEU A 175 2.51 -2.03 -1.29
N ARG A 176 1.20 -2.17 -1.00
CA ARG A 176 0.39 -1.01 -0.59
C ARG A 176 -0.64 -1.22 0.52
N THR A 177 -0.75 -2.42 1.09
CA THR A 177 -1.69 -2.69 2.19
C THR A 177 -1.23 -2.15 3.55
N HIS A 178 0.05 -1.81 3.74
CA HIS A 178 0.51 -1.19 5.00
C HIS A 178 -0.06 0.21 5.24
N CYS A 179 -0.40 0.95 4.19
CA CYS A 179 -1.01 2.27 4.32
C CYS A 179 -2.50 2.22 4.68
N GLN A 180 -3.14 1.04 4.57
CA GLN A 180 -4.59 0.86 4.76
C GLN A 180 -5.00 0.33 6.14
N CYS A 181 -4.07 -0.14 6.98
CA CYS A 181 -4.41 -0.76 8.28
C CYS A 181 -4.97 0.23 9.33
N GLY A 182 -5.17 1.50 8.99
CA GLY A 182 -5.62 2.53 9.93
C GLY A 182 -7.13 2.75 10.04
N CYS A 183 -7.90 2.81 8.94
CA CYS A 183 -9.24 3.44 9.00
C CYS A 183 -10.30 3.09 7.92
N TYR A 184 -10.10 2.14 6.99
CA TYR A 184 -11.07 1.97 5.88
C TYR A 184 -11.58 0.55 5.68
N SER A 185 -12.88 0.44 5.41
CA SER A 185 -13.58 -0.77 4.99
C SER A 185 -13.09 -1.20 3.60
N GLY A 186 -11.91 -1.81 3.52
CA GLY A 186 -11.37 -2.37 2.27
C GLY A 186 -12.12 -3.65 1.90
N TYR A 187 -12.76 -3.66 0.72
CA TYR A 187 -13.25 -4.89 0.12
C TYR A 187 -12.08 -5.62 -0.55
N ARG A 188 -11.76 -6.81 -0.04
CA ARG A 188 -10.71 -7.69 -0.56
C ARG A 188 -11.33 -8.64 -1.58
N THR A 189 -10.91 -8.56 -2.84
CA THR A 189 -11.36 -9.49 -3.88
C THR A 189 -10.33 -10.62 -4.02
N TYR A 190 -10.74 -11.85 -3.72
CA TYR A 190 -9.92 -13.04 -3.97
C TYR A 190 -10.07 -13.45 -5.44
N GLY A 191 -8.99 -13.37 -6.21
CA GLY A 191 -8.90 -14.06 -7.49
C GLY A 191 -8.66 -15.55 -7.21
N GLY A 192 -9.66 -16.38 -7.47
CA GLY A 192 -9.50 -17.83 -7.40
C GLY A 192 -8.66 -18.32 -8.56
N SER A 193 -7.46 -18.81 -8.29
CA SER A 193 -6.72 -19.67 -9.19
C SER A 193 -7.37 -21.06 -9.16
N THR A 194 -8.10 -21.40 -10.22
CA THR A 194 -8.35 -22.80 -10.59
C THR A 194 -7.12 -23.40 -11.24
#